data_AF-A0AAN5CS16-F1
#
_entry.id   AF-A0AAN5CS16-F1
#
_cell.length_a   1.000
_cell.length_b   1.000
_cell.length_c   1.000
_cell.angle_alpha   90.00
_cell.angle_beta   90.00
_cell.angle_gamma   90.00
#
_symmetry.space_group_name_H-M   'P 1'
#
loop_
_entity.id
_entity.type
_entity.pdbx_description
1 polymer ?
#
loop_
_entity_poly.entity_id
_entity_poly.type
_entity_poly.pdbx_seq_one_letter_code
_entity_poly.pdbx_strand_id
1 'polypeptide(L)'
;QNSFKRLQALFAGNCISNVDQAQSFYFPGEYSVDGCLRSCYQDSVHRHCDCMDPQYARKPGVKSCTFEKLACIDEMTAKRGDPYYWTECRCGLPCGEEEYRYETSRSMKIQRQKIHANSTNSDLTSDITIFFATMDVNAQAEEWTFPVSRVLGLTGGFAGVLMGASVVFVIEIILLVVRLGLIGFINVDTMMVKKMDYDG
;
A
#
# COMPACT_ATOMS: atom_id res chain seq x y z
N GLN A 1 1.55 -20.06 0.44
CA GLN A 1 2.01 -18.65 0.41
C GLN A 1 0.82 -17.79 0.04
N ASN A 2 0.64 -16.63 0.66
CA ASN A 2 -0.41 -15.68 0.32
C ASN A 2 0.22 -14.41 -0.25
N SER A 3 -0.36 -13.85 -1.30
CA SER A 3 0.05 -12.57 -1.88
C SER A 3 -1.15 -11.63 -1.88
N PHE A 4 -1.00 -10.47 -1.26
CA PHE A 4 -2.03 -9.45 -1.16
C PHE A 4 -1.63 -8.23 -1.96
N LYS A 5 -2.52 -7.76 -2.83
CA LYS A 5 -2.35 -6.53 -3.60
C LYS A 5 -3.49 -5.57 -3.30
N ARG A 6 -3.16 -4.43 -2.72
CA ARG A 6 -4.11 -3.38 -2.34
C ARG A 6 -4.19 -2.30 -3.41
N LEU A 7 -5.37 -1.73 -3.59
CA LEU A 7 -5.54 -0.62 -4.52
C LEU A 7 -5.13 0.70 -3.87
N GLN A 8 -4.24 1.43 -4.55
CA GLN A 8 -4.01 2.83 -4.23
C GLN A 8 -5.13 3.65 -4.86
N ALA A 9 -6.13 4.03 -4.07
CA ALA A 9 -7.30 4.74 -4.54
C ALA A 9 -7.44 6.10 -3.86
N LEU A 10 -8.06 7.06 -4.56
CA LEU A 10 -8.40 8.37 -3.99
C LEU A 10 -9.45 8.26 -2.86
N PHE A 11 -10.18 7.15 -2.80
CA PHE A 11 -11.28 6.91 -1.85
C PHE A 11 -11.14 5.64 -1.00
N ALA A 12 -10.20 4.73 -1.33
CA ALA A 12 -9.84 3.58 -0.49
C ALA A 12 -8.38 3.75 -0.06
N GLY A 13 -8.10 3.59 1.24
CA GLY A 13 -6.94 4.16 1.93
C GLY A 13 -5.61 4.16 1.17
N ASN A 14 -4.82 5.22 1.36
CA ASN A 14 -3.48 5.34 0.77
C ASN A 14 -2.56 4.23 1.29
N CYS A 15 -2.30 3.23 0.46
CA CYS A 15 -1.22 2.28 0.67
C CYS A 15 0.12 2.89 0.21
N ILE A 16 1.22 2.40 0.77
CA ILE A 16 2.59 2.82 0.45
C ILE A 16 3.14 1.87 -0.60
N SER A 17 3.49 2.41 -1.77
CA SER A 17 4.07 1.63 -2.87
C SER A 17 5.60 1.64 -2.90
N ASN A 18 6.21 2.71 -2.39
CA ASN A 18 7.65 2.89 -2.36
C ASN A 18 8.13 3.36 -0.99
N VAL A 19 9.36 3.00 -0.63
CA VAL A 19 10.01 3.40 0.62
C VAL A 19 10.11 4.92 0.78
N ASP A 20 10.20 5.67 -0.32
CA ASP A 20 10.29 7.14 -0.32
C ASP A 20 9.00 7.82 0.18
N GLN A 21 7.86 7.14 0.13
CA GLN A 21 6.59 7.64 0.65
C GLN A 21 6.47 7.43 2.17
N ALA A 22 7.33 6.59 2.76
CA ALA A 22 7.32 6.34 4.19
C ALA A 22 8.05 7.47 4.95
N GLN A 23 7.57 7.79 6.15
CA GLN A 23 8.18 8.82 7.00
C GLN A 23 9.63 8.47 7.41
N SER A 24 9.85 7.19 7.76
CA SER A 24 11.14 6.66 8.20
C SER A 24 11.20 5.17 7.87
N PHE A 25 12.19 4.75 7.08
CA PHE A 25 12.45 3.34 6.77
C PHE A 25 13.95 3.12 6.54
N TYR A 26 14.60 2.31 7.38
CA TYR A 26 16.05 2.10 7.36
C TYR A 26 16.48 0.68 6.97
N PHE A 27 15.53 -0.21 6.71
CA PHE A 27 15.82 -1.60 6.38
C PHE A 27 16.11 -1.75 4.87
N PRO A 28 16.97 -2.70 4.48
CA PRO A 28 17.15 -3.03 3.08
C PRO A 28 15.92 -3.80 2.56
N GLY A 29 15.45 -3.45 1.36
CA GLY A 29 14.38 -4.17 0.67
C GLY A 29 13.07 -3.38 0.56
N GLU A 30 11.96 -4.12 0.45
CA GLU A 30 10.63 -3.56 0.27
C GLU A 30 10.04 -3.01 1.57
N TYR A 31 9.14 -2.04 1.44
CA TYR A 31 8.49 -1.41 2.59
C TYR A 31 7.60 -2.41 3.33
N SER A 32 7.75 -2.46 4.66
CA SER A 32 6.90 -3.24 5.55
C SER A 32 6.46 -2.40 6.76
N VAL A 33 5.29 -2.72 7.31
CA VAL A 33 4.74 -2.01 8.48
C VAL A 33 5.66 -2.19 9.69
N ASP A 34 6.14 -3.41 9.94
CA ASP A 34 7.08 -3.70 11.02
C ASP A 34 8.41 -2.92 10.86
N GLY A 35 8.94 -2.85 9.62
CA GLY A 35 10.13 -2.05 9.35
C GLY A 35 9.91 -0.55 9.56
N CYS A 36 8.74 -0.03 9.22
CA CYS A 36 8.36 1.36 9.52
C CYS A 36 8.28 1.63 11.03
N LEU A 37 7.59 0.76 11.77
CA LEU A 37 7.46 0.89 13.23
C LEU A 37 8.82 0.85 13.94
N ARG A 38 9.69 -0.07 13.52
CA ARG A 38 11.08 -0.17 14.04
C ARG A 38 11.93 1.04 13.66
N SER A 39 11.72 1.62 12.48
CA SER A 39 12.41 2.84 12.07
C SER A 39 11.91 4.06 12.87
N CYS A 40 10.60 4.13 13.16
CA CYS A 40 10.03 5.15 14.04
C CYS A 40 10.53 5.00 15.49
N TYR A 41 10.67 3.75 15.96
CA TYR A 41 11.35 3.44 17.22
C TYR A 41 12.76 4.02 17.25
N GLN A 42 13.57 3.75 16.22
CA GLN A 42 14.93 4.28 16.12
C GLN A 42 14.98 5.82 16.13
N ASP A 43 14.03 6.48 15.47
CA ASP A 43 13.92 7.94 15.50
C ASP A 43 13.58 8.46 16.91
N SER A 44 12.70 7.77 17.65
CA SER A 44 12.40 8.09 19.05
C SER A 44 13.62 7.89 19.95
N VAL A 45 14.33 6.77 19.81
CA VAL A 45 15.57 6.51 20.57
C VAL A 45 16.61 7.59 20.28
N HIS A 46 16.78 7.96 19.01
CA HIS A 46 17.71 9.01 18.63
C HIS A 46 17.35 10.36 19.28
N ARG A 47 16.07 10.73 19.33
CA ARG A 47 15.61 11.98 19.97
C ARG A 47 15.82 12.01 21.48
N HIS A 48 15.73 10.87 22.17
CA HIS A 48 15.83 10.80 23.64
C HIS A 48 17.24 10.51 24.14
N CYS A 49 18.00 9.66 23.44
CA CYS A 49 19.28 9.13 23.91
C CYS A 49 20.48 9.54 23.03
N ASP A 50 20.26 10.33 21.97
CA ASP A 50 21.27 10.80 21.00
C ASP A 50 22.03 9.69 20.26
N CYS A 51 21.46 8.49 20.21
CA CYS A 51 22.04 7.33 19.55
C CYS A 51 20.92 6.41 19.02
N MET A 52 21.28 5.44 18.18
CA MET A 52 20.34 4.45 17.66
C MET A 52 20.67 3.04 18.19
N ASP A 53 19.64 2.27 18.49
CA ASP A 53 19.76 0.93 19.06
C ASP A 53 20.47 -0.03 18.06
N PRO A 54 21.55 -0.73 18.46
CA PRO A 54 22.29 -1.64 17.59
C PRO A 54 21.47 -2.84 17.07
N GLN A 55 20.35 -3.19 17.71
CA GLN A 55 19.55 -4.36 17.34
C GLN A 55 18.79 -4.20 16.03
N TYR A 56 18.51 -2.96 15.60
CA TYR A 56 17.77 -2.70 14.35
C TYR A 56 18.57 -1.87 13.35
N ALA A 57 18.07 -1.81 12.11
CA ALA A 57 18.65 -1.01 11.07
C ALA A 57 18.64 0.48 11.44
N ARG A 58 19.71 1.19 11.09
CA ARG A 58 19.97 2.57 11.52
C ARG A 58 19.98 3.51 10.33
N LYS A 59 19.62 4.77 10.60
CA LYS A 59 19.78 5.85 9.64
C LYS A 59 21.26 6.00 9.25
N PRO A 60 21.58 6.15 7.95
CA PRO A 60 22.95 6.35 7.52
C PRO A 60 23.54 7.61 8.16
N GLY A 61 24.74 7.48 8.75
CA GLY A 61 25.45 8.57 9.41
C GLY A 61 25.16 8.75 10.91
N VAL A 62 24.23 7.98 11.50
CA VAL A 62 23.92 8.05 12.95
C VAL A 62 24.70 6.98 13.73
N LYS A 63 25.29 7.39 14.87
CA LYS A 63 26.06 6.50 15.76
C LYS A 63 25.16 5.47 16.44
N SER A 64 25.70 4.27 16.64
CA SER A 64 25.07 3.24 17.46
C SER A 64 25.19 3.59 18.94
N CYS A 65 24.21 3.20 19.75
CA CYS A 65 24.28 3.32 21.21
C CYS A 65 25.40 2.43 21.77
N THR A 66 26.11 2.95 22.77
CA THR A 66 27.06 2.19 23.60
C THR A 66 26.33 1.53 24.78
N PHE A 67 27.00 0.60 25.47
CA PHE A 67 26.42 -0.13 26.60
C PHE A 67 25.88 0.79 27.71
N GLU A 68 26.56 1.91 27.99
CA GLU A 68 26.13 2.91 28.99
C GLU A 68 24.78 3.56 28.66
N LYS A 69 24.42 3.63 27.38
CA LYS A 69 23.17 4.25 26.91
C LYS A 69 22.00 3.26 26.85
N LEU A 70 22.23 1.96 27.09
CA LEU A 70 21.15 0.96 27.13
C LEU A 70 20.10 1.28 28.21
N ALA A 71 20.54 1.78 29.38
CA ALA A 71 19.62 2.18 30.44
C ALA A 71 18.63 3.29 29.99
N CYS A 72 19.06 4.19 29.11
CA CYS A 72 18.20 5.23 28.53
C CYS A 72 17.14 4.62 27.59
N ILE A 73 17.53 3.61 26.80
CA ILE A 73 16.63 2.90 25.91
C ILE A 73 15.58 2.12 26.70
N ASP A 74 15.99 1.40 27.74
CA ASP A 74 15.10 0.63 28.61
C ASP A 74 14.10 1.55 29.33
N GLU A 75 14.56 2.68 29.88
CA GLU A 75 13.71 3.66 30.54
C GLU A 75 12.70 4.29 29.56
N MET A 76 13.14 4.66 28.36
CA MET A 76 12.27 5.22 27.31
C MET A 76 11.22 4.19 26.87
N THR A 77 11.64 2.95 26.62
CA THR A 77 10.76 1.87 26.16
C THR A 77 9.75 1.48 27.25
N ALA A 78 10.17 1.44 28.52
CA ALA A 78 9.27 1.17 29.64
C ALA A 78 8.21 2.27 29.84
N LYS A 79 8.55 3.53 29.58
CA LYS A 79 7.60 4.66 29.70
C LYS A 79 6.65 4.78 28.52
N ARG A 80 7.13 4.60 27.29
CA ARG A 80 6.34 4.82 26.07
C ARG A 80 5.62 3.57 25.58
N GLY A 81 6.07 2.38 25.98
CA GLY A 81 5.50 1.11 25.53
C GLY A 81 5.76 0.84 24.05
N ASP A 82 4.82 0.14 23.41
CA ASP A 82 4.95 -0.31 22.02
C ASP A 82 4.87 0.85 21.01
N PRO A 83 5.83 0.96 20.06
CA PRO A 83 5.81 1.93 18.97
C PRO A 83 4.52 2.01 18.15
N TYR A 84 3.73 0.93 18.13
CA TYR A 84 2.43 0.89 17.45
C TYR A 84 1.44 1.94 17.98
N TYR A 85 1.50 2.27 19.27
CA TYR A 85 0.57 3.22 19.90
C TYR A 85 1.09 4.68 19.88
N TRP A 86 2.26 4.94 19.31
CA TRP A 86 2.85 6.27 19.32
C TRP A 86 2.23 7.16 18.24
N THR A 87 1.72 8.32 18.65
CA THR A 87 1.00 9.24 17.76
C THR A 87 1.85 9.79 16.60
N GLU A 88 3.17 9.85 16.78
CA GLU A 88 4.10 10.28 15.74
C GLU A 88 4.40 9.21 14.68
N CYS A 89 4.14 7.94 14.97
CA CYS A 89 4.43 6.83 14.07
C CYS A 89 3.25 6.61 13.13
N ARG A 90 3.35 7.12 11.90
CA ARG A 90 2.33 6.92 10.86
C ARG A 90 2.81 5.90 9.83
N CYS A 91 2.58 4.63 10.13
CA CYS A 91 2.92 3.53 9.25
C CYS A 91 1.68 3.07 8.46
N GLY A 92 1.62 3.46 7.19
CA GLY A 92 0.61 2.97 6.26
C GLY A 92 0.85 1.52 5.86
N LEU A 93 -0.18 0.86 5.34
CA LEU A 93 -0.09 -0.52 4.84
C LEU A 93 0.59 -0.51 3.45
N PRO A 94 1.44 -1.51 3.13
CA PRO A 94 2.04 -1.63 1.81
C PRO A 94 0.97 -1.94 0.75
N CYS A 95 1.19 -1.50 -0.50
CA CYS A 95 0.31 -1.84 -1.63
C CYS A 95 0.48 -3.29 -2.11
N GLY A 96 1.62 -3.91 -1.86
CA GLY A 96 1.89 -5.32 -2.14
C GLY A 96 2.49 -5.97 -0.90
N GLU A 97 1.94 -7.11 -0.49
CA GLU A 97 2.37 -7.82 0.72
C GLU A 97 2.39 -9.31 0.44
N GLU A 98 3.51 -9.97 0.77
CA GLU A 98 3.61 -11.42 0.73
C GLU A 98 3.60 -11.98 2.16
N GLU A 99 2.61 -12.82 2.46
CA GLU A 99 2.45 -13.45 3.76
C GLU A 99 2.71 -14.96 3.68
N TYR A 100 3.55 -15.47 4.57
CA TYR A 100 3.80 -16.90 4.73
C TYR A 100 3.09 -17.43 5.96
N ARG A 101 1.94 -18.09 5.76
CA ARG A 101 1.27 -18.81 6.83
C ARG A 101 2.00 -20.12 7.12
N TYR A 102 2.42 -20.31 8.37
CA TYR A 102 3.13 -21.50 8.81
C TYR A 102 2.30 -22.31 9.82
N GLU A 103 2.44 -23.62 9.77
CA GLU A 103 1.87 -24.55 10.75
C GLU A 103 3.01 -25.32 11.39
N THR A 104 3.08 -25.33 12.73
CA THR A 104 4.17 -26.00 13.45
C THR A 104 3.73 -27.34 13.99
N SER A 105 4.43 -28.40 13.61
CA SER A 105 4.34 -29.70 14.27
C SER A 105 5.65 -29.99 15.00
N ARG A 106 5.54 -30.68 16.15
CA ARG A 106 6.70 -31.07 16.95
C ARG A 106 6.64 -32.56 17.21
N SER A 107 7.77 -33.24 17.08
CA SER A 107 7.91 -34.66 17.38
C SER A 107 9.18 -34.91 18.19
N MET A 108 9.12 -35.87 19.11
CA MET A 108 10.27 -36.25 19.92
C MET A 108 11.20 -37.15 19.09
N LYS A 109 12.44 -36.70 18.88
CA LYS A 109 13.46 -37.49 18.22
C LYS A 109 14.02 -38.52 19.22
N ILE A 110 13.49 -39.75 19.19
CA ILE A 110 14.02 -40.85 20.00
C ILE A 110 15.35 -41.29 19.37
N GLN A 111 16.46 -40.75 19.88
CA GLN A 111 17.79 -41.22 19.51
C GLN A 111 18.05 -42.52 20.27
N ARG A 112 18.09 -43.66 19.56
CA ARG A 112 18.56 -44.93 20.15
C ARG A 112 20.02 -44.71 20.55
N GLN A 113 20.26 -44.54 21.85
CA GLN A 113 21.60 -44.47 22.41
C GLN A 113 22.34 -45.75 22.02
N LYS A 114 23.41 -45.61 21.22
CA LYS A 114 24.41 -46.66 21.12
C LYS A 114 25.03 -46.77 22.51
N ILE A 115 24.89 -47.94 23.13
CA ILE A 115 25.50 -48.31 24.40
C ILE A 115 27.01 -48.44 24.18
N HIS A 116 27.72 -47.34 23.95
CA HIS A 116 29.16 -47.32 24.17
C HIS A 116 29.74 -45.91 24.39
N ALA A 117 30.30 -45.77 25.59
CA ALA A 117 31.39 -44.89 26.02
C ALA A 117 31.11 -43.38 26.14
N ASN A 118 30.81 -43.00 27.39
CA ASN A 118 31.45 -41.89 28.11
C ASN A 118 31.32 -40.47 27.50
N SER A 119 30.08 -40.03 27.24
CA SER A 119 29.80 -38.60 27.06
C SER A 119 28.88 -38.12 28.18
N THR A 120 29.42 -37.28 29.06
CA THR A 120 28.69 -36.57 30.13
C THR A 120 27.93 -35.34 29.66
N ASN A 121 27.75 -35.18 28.34
CA ASN A 121 26.90 -34.15 27.77
C ASN A 121 25.81 -34.83 26.97
N SER A 122 24.61 -34.90 27.54
CA SER A 122 23.40 -35.16 26.77
C SER A 122 23.18 -33.97 25.85
N ASP A 123 23.74 -34.02 24.64
CA ASP A 123 23.54 -33.00 23.61
C ASP A 123 22.04 -32.93 23.27
N LEU A 124 21.37 -31.91 23.78
CA LEU A 124 20.00 -31.56 23.45
C LEU A 124 19.99 -31.02 22.01
N THR A 125 19.98 -31.92 21.04
CA THR A 125 19.90 -31.56 19.62
C THR A 125 18.44 -31.33 19.22
N SER A 126 18.12 -30.10 18.80
CA SER A 126 16.84 -29.76 18.18
C SER A 126 16.99 -29.69 16.67
N ASP A 127 16.15 -30.43 15.95
CA ASP A 127 16.14 -30.47 14.49
C ASP A 127 14.91 -29.69 13.98
N ILE A 128 15.12 -28.70 13.11
CA ILE A 128 14.05 -27.84 12.57
C ILE A 128 14.05 -28.00 11.05
N THR A 129 12.98 -28.58 10.53
CA THR A 129 12.76 -28.74 9.08
C THR A 129 11.69 -27.77 8.62
N ILE A 130 12.04 -26.87 7.69
CA ILE A 130 11.11 -25.92 7.06
C ILE A 130 10.86 -26.39 5.62
N PHE A 131 9.60 -26.59 5.26
CA PHE A 131 9.20 -26.98 3.92
C PHE A 131 7.82 -26.38 3.56
N PHE A 132 7.54 -26.26 2.26
CA PHE A 132 6.22 -25.88 1.77
C PHE A 132 5.34 -27.13 1.66
N ALA A 133 4.16 -27.10 2.28
CA ALA A 133 3.22 -28.22 2.23
C ALA A 133 2.63 -28.44 0.84
N THR A 134 2.33 -27.34 0.12
CA THR A 134 1.87 -27.35 -1.27
C THR A 134 2.57 -26.22 -2.05
N MET A 135 2.54 -26.30 -3.38
CA MET A 135 3.13 -25.30 -4.29
C MET A 135 2.12 -24.22 -4.71
N ASP A 136 1.03 -24.06 -3.94
CA ASP A 136 -0.03 -23.11 -4.26
C ASP A 136 0.24 -21.72 -3.66
N VAL A 137 0.03 -20.69 -4.47
CA VAL A 137 0.07 -19.29 -4.06
C VAL A 137 -1.35 -18.74 -4.11
N ASN A 138 -1.88 -18.33 -2.95
CA ASN A 138 -3.18 -17.70 -2.87
C ASN A 138 -3.01 -16.19 -3.08
N ALA A 139 -3.35 -15.70 -4.27
CA ALA A 139 -3.29 -14.29 -4.59
C ALA A 139 -4.64 -13.61 -4.36
N GLN A 140 -4.66 -12.57 -3.53
CA GLN A 140 -5.83 -11.72 -3.29
C GLN A 140 -5.50 -10.30 -3.75
N ALA A 141 -6.18 -9.86 -4.80
CA ALA A 141 -6.07 -8.50 -5.30
C ALA A 141 -7.38 -7.76 -5.05
N GLU A 142 -7.29 -6.57 -4.46
CA GLU A 142 -8.41 -5.64 -4.44
C GLU A 142 -8.62 -5.10 -5.85
N GLU A 143 -9.87 -5.16 -6.33
CA GLU A 143 -10.26 -4.65 -7.63
C GLU A 143 -11.45 -3.69 -7.48
N TRP A 144 -11.55 -2.71 -8.38
CA TRP A 144 -12.68 -1.79 -8.39
C TRP A 144 -13.98 -2.56 -8.64
N THR A 145 -14.93 -2.47 -7.70
CA THR A 145 -16.24 -3.12 -7.84
C THR A 145 -17.00 -2.65 -9.09
N PHE A 146 -16.81 -1.37 -9.47
CA PHE A 146 -17.36 -0.77 -10.68
C PHE A 146 -16.25 -0.12 -11.51
N PRO A 147 -15.58 -0.85 -12.41
CA PRO A 147 -14.64 -0.25 -13.34
C PRO A 147 -15.40 0.65 -14.33
N VAL A 148 -14.73 1.67 -14.87
CA VAL A 148 -15.32 2.63 -15.82
C VAL A 148 -15.93 1.93 -17.04
N SER A 149 -15.32 0.84 -17.49
CA SER A 149 -15.86 -0.01 -18.56
C SER A 149 -17.25 -0.56 -18.24
N ARG A 150 -17.51 -0.95 -16.99
CA ARG A 150 -18.81 -1.46 -16.54
C ARG A 150 -19.83 -0.33 -16.44
N VAL A 151 -19.43 0.84 -15.97
CA VAL A 151 -20.32 2.03 -15.94
C VAL A 151 -20.73 2.42 -17.36
N LEU A 152 -19.77 2.56 -18.27
CA LEU A 152 -20.04 2.87 -19.67
C LEU A 152 -20.87 1.79 -20.36
N GLY A 153 -20.61 0.51 -20.07
CA GLY A 153 -21.36 -0.61 -20.60
C GLY A 153 -22.82 -0.63 -20.13
N LEU A 154 -23.07 -0.39 -18.83
CA LEU A 154 -24.43 -0.35 -18.27
C LEU A 154 -25.20 0.87 -18.76
N THR A 155 -24.59 2.06 -18.70
CA THR A 155 -25.22 3.30 -19.16
C THR A 155 -25.47 3.26 -20.67
N GLY A 156 -24.48 2.82 -21.46
CA GLY A 156 -24.62 2.66 -22.90
C GLY A 156 -25.64 1.60 -23.29
N GLY A 157 -25.73 0.50 -22.53
CA GLY A 157 -26.74 -0.54 -22.71
C GLY A 157 -28.16 -0.03 -22.49
N PHE A 158 -28.41 0.66 -21.37
CA PHE A 158 -29.72 1.25 -21.10
C PHE A 158 -30.09 2.37 -22.08
N ALA A 159 -29.15 3.28 -22.39
CA ALA A 159 -29.38 4.35 -23.35
C ALA A 159 -29.64 3.82 -24.78
N GLY A 160 -28.90 2.78 -25.18
CA GLY A 160 -29.04 2.15 -26.48
C GLY A 160 -30.37 1.41 -26.65
N VAL A 161 -30.81 0.65 -25.64
CA VAL A 161 -32.08 -0.10 -25.73
C VAL A 161 -33.31 0.79 -25.59
N LEU A 162 -33.29 1.76 -24.66
CA LEU A 162 -34.47 2.58 -24.37
C LEU A 162 -34.64 3.75 -25.35
N MET A 163 -33.53 4.41 -25.72
CA MET A 163 -33.57 5.63 -26.54
C MET A 163 -32.99 5.41 -27.95
N GLY A 164 -32.40 4.26 -28.25
CA GLY A 164 -31.62 4.08 -29.49
C GLY A 164 -30.37 4.97 -29.52
N ALA A 165 -30.01 5.60 -28.39
CA ALA A 165 -28.96 6.59 -28.32
C ALA A 165 -27.59 5.88 -28.33
N SER A 166 -26.80 6.17 -29.35
CA SER A 166 -25.42 5.70 -29.49
C SER A 166 -24.45 6.88 -29.42
N VAL A 167 -23.14 6.60 -29.37
CA VAL A 167 -22.11 7.65 -29.45
C VAL A 167 -22.26 8.49 -30.74
N VAL A 168 -22.71 7.86 -31.83
CA VAL A 168 -22.94 8.54 -33.11
C VAL A 168 -24.09 9.56 -32.99
N PHE A 169 -25.18 9.21 -32.30
CA PHE A 169 -26.29 10.12 -32.04
C PHE A 169 -25.86 11.36 -31.24
N VAL A 170 -24.99 11.20 -30.24
CA VAL A 170 -24.45 12.33 -29.47
C VAL A 170 -23.62 13.26 -30.35
N ILE A 171 -22.79 12.70 -31.24
CA ILE A 171 -21.98 13.48 -32.19
C ILE A 171 -22.90 14.25 -33.16
N GLU A 172 -23.96 13.62 -33.66
CA GLU A 172 -24.93 14.29 -34.55
C GLU A 172 -25.63 15.46 -33.87
N ILE A 173 -26.05 15.32 -32.60
CA ILE A 173 -26.63 16.43 -31.83
C ILE A 173 -25.64 17.57 -31.68
N ILE A 174 -24.37 17.29 -31.34
CA ILE A 174 -23.34 18.32 -31.20
C ILE A 174 -23.15 19.07 -32.53
N LEU A 175 -23.05 18.34 -33.64
CA LEU A 175 -22.93 18.96 -34.98
C LEU A 175 -24.16 19.80 -35.34
N LEU A 176 -25.36 19.34 -34.96
CA LEU A 176 -26.61 20.07 -35.18
C LEU A 176 -26.65 21.36 -34.36
N VAL A 177 -26.25 21.33 -33.08
CA VAL A 177 -26.17 22.52 -32.22
C VAL A 177 -25.14 23.51 -32.74
N VAL A 178 -23.97 23.05 -33.19
CA VAL A 178 -22.94 23.92 -33.79
C VAL A 178 -23.46 24.58 -35.07
N ARG A 179 -24.12 23.82 -35.95
CA ARG A 179 -24.71 24.37 -37.19
C ARG A 179 -25.82 25.38 -36.89
N LEU A 180 -26.71 25.08 -35.96
CA LEU A 180 -27.76 26.02 -35.53
C LEU A 180 -27.17 27.27 -34.88
N GLY A 181 -26.12 27.12 -34.07
CA GLY A 181 -25.38 28.25 -33.48
C GLY A 181 -24.81 29.16 -34.57
N LEU A 182 -24.09 28.61 -35.55
CA LEU A 182 -23.54 29.37 -36.66
C LEU A 182 -24.62 30.09 -37.49
N ILE A 183 -25.73 29.41 -37.80
CA ILE A 183 -26.85 30.03 -38.51
C ILE A 183 -27.51 31.12 -37.66
N GLY A 184 -27.64 30.90 -36.35
CA GLY A 184 -28.13 31.89 -35.40
C GLY A 184 -27.26 33.14 -35.34
N PHE A 185 -25.94 32.98 -35.30
CA PHE A 185 -24.99 34.11 -35.36
C PHE A 185 -25.12 34.89 -36.67
N ILE A 186 -25.17 34.21 -37.82
CA ILE A 186 -25.33 34.86 -39.13
C ILE A 186 -26.68 35.62 -39.21
N ASN A 187 -27.77 35.05 -38.70
CA ASN A 187 -29.08 35.70 -38.71
C ASN A 187 -29.16 36.89 -37.74
N VAL A 188 -28.46 36.85 -36.60
CA VAL A 188 -28.37 37.98 -35.67
C VAL A 188 -27.55 39.13 -36.29
N ASP A 189 -26.44 38.84 -36.96
CA ASP A 189 -25.65 39.84 -37.69
C ASP A 189 -26.47 40.48 -38.83
N THR A 190 -27.26 39.68 -39.55
CA THR A 190 -28.13 40.20 -40.63
C THR A 190 -29.28 41.06 -40.08
N MET A 191 -29.80 40.77 -38.88
CA MET A 191 -30.81 41.62 -38.21
C MET A 191 -30.23 42.93 -37.66
N MET A 192 -28.97 42.94 -37.20
CA MET A 192 -28.27 44.15 -36.77
C MET A 192 -28.00 45.10 -37.95
N VAL A 193 -27.64 44.57 -39.13
CA VAL A 193 -27.45 45.37 -40.35
C VAL A 193 -28.77 46.01 -40.80
N LYS A 194 -29.88 45.26 -40.80
CA LYS A 194 -31.20 45.80 -41.21
C LYS A 194 -31.76 46.88 -40.29
N LYS A 195 -31.32 46.93 -39.03
CA LYS A 195 -31.76 47.96 -38.07
C LYS A 195 -31.04 49.29 -38.27
N MET A 196 -29.87 49.30 -38.92
CA MET A 196 -29.15 50.55 -39.25
C MET A 196 -29.70 51.25 -40.50
N ASP A 197 -30.43 50.56 -41.38
CA ASP A 197 -31.03 51.15 -42.59
C ASP A 197 -32.43 51.78 -42.37
N TYR A 198 -33.04 51.65 -41.18
CA TYR A 198 -34.40 52.16 -40.90
C TYR A 198 -34.44 53.44 -40.04
N ASP A 199 -33.27 53.97 -39.66
CA ASP A 199 -33.10 55.23 -38.89
C ASP A 199 -32.26 56.27 -39.68
N GLY A 200 -32.25 56.18 -41.01
CA GLY A 200 -31.61 57.12 -41.94
C GLY A 200 -32.61 57.90 -42.77
#